data_AF-A0A3D4F5Q3-F1
#
_entry.id   AF-A0A3D4F5Q3-F1
#
_cell.length_a   1.000
_cell.length_b   1.000
_cell.length_c   1.000
_cell.angle_alpha   90.00
_cell.angle_beta   90.00
_cell.angle_gamma   90.00
#
_symmetry.space_group_name_H-M   'P 1'
#
loop_
_entity.id
_entity.type
_entity.pdbx_description
1 polymer ?
#
loop_
_entity_poly.entity_id
_entity_poly.type
_entity_poly.pdbx_seq_one_letter_code
_entity_poly.pdbx_strand_id
1 'polypeptide(L)'
;MMHPLLVHPHLRLLLVLITQTSITVLSASSDDLSEATFFERRIRPLLLDHCQDCHGTLNEGMPHLPLLDSREAFVGDSALVVPGSPAESRLIQALENPTVLGNHPDWPKPMMSRQKQDLERWIEMGAPWPASSSEQRDANTDGNTSRPEGLHWSFRALVRPALPDVPDSFRIHNPIDRFVVQKLIQSDLSQADPAPSSTLIRRIYFDLLGLPPSPTMMRSWLDR
;
A
#
# COMPACT_ATOMS: atom_id res chain seq x y z
N MET A 1 36.07 88.72 16.90
CA MET A 1 36.55 88.71 18.30
C MET A 1 35.95 87.49 18.99
N MET A 2 36.82 86.65 19.58
CA MET A 2 36.60 85.66 20.65
C MET A 2 35.75 84.38 20.38
N HIS A 3 36.43 83.23 20.45
CA HIS A 3 35.92 81.89 20.87
C HIS A 3 35.53 81.94 22.39
N PRO A 4 34.84 80.97 23.07
CA PRO A 4 34.85 79.50 22.86
C PRO A 4 33.63 78.61 23.35
N LEU A 5 33.71 77.31 23.00
CA LEU A 5 33.43 76.04 23.74
C LEU A 5 32.07 75.65 24.40
N LEU A 6 31.92 74.30 24.50
CA LEU A 6 31.04 73.43 25.33
C LEU A 6 29.67 73.03 24.70
N VAL A 7 29.15 71.78 24.68
CA VAL A 7 29.42 70.46 25.30
C VAL A 7 28.56 69.39 24.55
N HIS A 8 29.11 68.18 24.30
CA HIS A 8 28.38 66.95 23.86
C HIS A 8 27.62 66.32 25.06
N PRO A 9 26.72 65.29 25.02
CA PRO A 9 26.43 64.29 23.97
C PRO A 9 24.91 63.95 23.86
N HIS A 10 24.52 62.97 23.03
CA HIS A 10 23.60 61.87 23.37
C HIS A 10 23.19 61.09 22.10
N LEU A 11 24.13 60.24 21.71
CA LEU A 11 23.92 59.00 20.98
C LEU A 11 22.82 58.18 21.69
N ARG A 12 21.65 58.01 21.06
CA ARG A 12 20.67 56.98 21.46
C ARG A 12 20.81 55.77 20.55
N LEU A 13 21.68 54.86 20.97
CA LEU A 13 21.87 53.51 20.45
C LEU A 13 20.67 52.65 20.88
N LEU A 14 19.75 52.35 19.97
CA LEU A 14 18.68 51.37 20.18
C LEU A 14 19.24 49.99 19.80
N LEU A 15 19.68 49.25 20.81
CA LEU A 15 20.22 47.90 20.68
C LEU A 15 19.06 46.90 20.80
N VAL A 16 18.53 46.45 19.65
CA VAL A 16 17.54 45.37 19.60
C VAL A 16 18.30 44.05 19.63
N LEU A 17 18.37 43.41 20.79
CA LEU A 17 18.82 42.02 20.92
C LEU A 17 17.74 41.09 20.37
N ILE A 18 17.93 40.60 19.14
CA ILE A 18 17.15 39.48 18.60
C ILE A 18 17.86 38.19 19.04
N THR A 19 17.31 37.52 20.04
CA THR A 19 17.71 36.16 20.40
C THR A 19 17.24 35.19 19.32
N GLN A 20 18.14 34.72 18.46
CA GLN A 20 17.86 33.64 17.52
C GLN A 20 17.82 32.31 18.27
N THR A 21 16.61 31.81 18.52
CA THR A 21 16.36 30.41 18.83
C THR A 21 16.47 29.60 17.54
N SER A 22 17.57 28.85 17.36
CA SER A 22 17.70 27.87 16.29
C SER A 22 16.70 26.73 16.51
N ILE A 23 15.65 26.69 15.70
CA ILE A 23 14.73 25.56 15.61
C ILE A 23 15.36 24.58 14.63
N THR A 24 15.97 23.52 15.14
CA THR A 24 16.31 22.33 14.34
C THR A 24 15.02 21.62 13.96
N VAL A 25 14.60 21.79 12.70
CA VAL A 25 13.51 21.02 12.10
C VAL A 25 14.05 19.63 11.77
N LEU A 26 13.52 18.61 12.44
CA LEU A 26 13.79 17.22 12.12
C LEU A 26 12.89 16.84 10.92
N SER A 27 13.43 16.92 9.71
CA SER A 27 12.75 16.44 8.50
C SER A 27 12.74 14.91 8.49
N ALA A 28 11.59 14.30 8.80
CA ALA A 28 11.31 12.93 8.38
C ALA A 28 11.03 12.96 6.86
N SER A 29 11.79 12.17 6.09
CA SER A 29 11.90 12.30 4.63
C SER A 29 10.65 11.80 3.90
N SER A 30 10.14 12.61 2.98
CA SER A 30 9.17 12.20 1.95
C SER A 30 9.70 11.10 1.02
N ASP A 31 11.03 10.94 0.98
CA ASP A 31 11.72 9.99 0.11
C ASP A 31 11.40 8.53 0.47
N ASP A 32 11.33 8.20 1.76
CA ASP A 32 11.12 6.81 2.24
C ASP A 32 9.73 6.25 1.81
N LEU A 33 8.70 7.10 1.83
CA LEU A 33 7.36 6.75 1.32
C LEU A 33 7.37 6.56 -0.20
N SER A 34 8.18 7.33 -0.93
CA SER A 34 8.29 7.21 -2.39
C SER A 34 9.05 5.94 -2.80
N GLU A 35 10.08 5.58 -2.03
CA GLU A 35 10.93 4.41 -2.24
C GLU A 35 10.19 3.10 -1.93
N ALA A 36 9.51 3.03 -0.78
CA ALA A 36 8.66 1.89 -0.42
C ALA A 36 7.51 1.69 -1.43
N THR A 37 6.87 2.79 -1.85
CA THR A 37 5.82 2.75 -2.87
C THR A 37 6.35 2.28 -4.22
N PHE A 38 7.56 2.68 -4.60
CA PHE A 38 8.18 2.23 -5.84
C PHE A 38 8.44 0.71 -5.81
N PHE A 39 9.04 0.20 -4.73
CA PHE A 39 9.26 -1.23 -4.58
C PHE A 39 7.96 -2.03 -4.69
N GLU A 40 6.93 -1.67 -3.92
CA GLU A 40 5.66 -2.40 -3.88
C GLU A 40 4.90 -2.35 -5.20
N ARG A 41 4.95 -1.22 -5.93
CA ARG A 41 4.20 -1.06 -7.20
C ARG A 41 4.98 -1.53 -8.44
N ARG A 42 6.31 -1.48 -8.41
CA ARG A 42 7.15 -1.71 -9.58
C ARG A 42 8.01 -2.95 -9.47
N ILE A 43 8.51 -3.30 -8.29
CA ILE A 43 9.52 -4.35 -8.13
C ILE A 43 8.91 -5.65 -7.61
N ARG A 44 8.11 -5.61 -6.54
CA ARG A 44 7.48 -6.81 -5.98
C ARG A 44 6.65 -7.60 -7.01
N PRO A 45 5.81 -6.98 -7.87
CA PRO A 45 5.08 -7.72 -8.89
C PRO A 45 6.00 -8.35 -9.94
N LEU A 46 7.13 -7.70 -10.27
CA LEU A 46 8.11 -8.26 -11.22
C LEU A 46 8.79 -9.51 -10.66
N LEU A 47 9.20 -9.47 -9.40
CA LEU A 47 9.81 -10.63 -8.73
C LEU A 47 8.81 -11.79 -8.64
N LEU A 48 7.55 -11.51 -8.30
CA LEU A 48 6.49 -12.53 -8.26
C LEU A 48 6.24 -13.15 -9.64
N ASP A 49 6.05 -12.32 -10.67
CA ASP A 49 5.64 -12.78 -12.00
C ASP A 49 6.76 -13.50 -12.80
N HIS A 50 8.03 -13.18 -12.53
CA HIS A 50 9.15 -13.62 -13.38
C HIS A 50 10.25 -14.39 -12.64
N CYS A 51 10.30 -14.34 -11.31
CA CYS A 51 11.45 -14.86 -10.56
C CYS A 51 11.07 -15.88 -9.48
N GLN A 52 10.06 -15.59 -8.65
CA GLN A 52 9.75 -16.37 -7.44
C GLN A 52 9.09 -17.73 -7.73
N ASP A 53 8.58 -17.94 -8.94
CA ASP A 53 8.13 -19.26 -9.42
C ASP A 53 9.25 -20.31 -9.46
N CYS A 54 10.52 -19.91 -9.40
CA CYS A 54 11.66 -20.83 -9.26
C CYS A 54 12.59 -20.42 -8.11
N HIS A 55 12.72 -19.14 -7.85
CA HIS A 55 13.58 -18.55 -6.82
C HIS A 55 12.83 -18.15 -5.53
N GLY A 56 11.66 -18.74 -5.25
CA GLY A 56 10.86 -18.48 -4.05
C GLY A 56 10.77 -19.69 -3.11
N THR A 57 10.42 -19.47 -1.84
CA THR A 57 10.28 -20.51 -0.80
C THR A 57 9.20 -21.57 -1.08
N LEU A 58 8.29 -21.33 -2.02
CA LEU A 58 7.15 -22.21 -2.30
C LEU A 58 7.45 -23.34 -3.30
N ASN A 59 8.68 -23.43 -3.82
CA ASN A 59 9.04 -24.46 -4.81
C ASN A 59 9.76 -25.65 -4.19
N GLU A 60 9.01 -26.75 -4.00
CA GLU A 60 9.52 -28.03 -3.50
C GLU A 60 10.50 -28.73 -4.47
N GLY A 61 10.62 -28.26 -5.72
CA GLY A 61 11.35 -28.94 -6.81
C GLY A 61 12.75 -28.41 -7.15
N MET A 62 13.19 -27.27 -6.61
CA MET A 62 14.52 -26.69 -6.90
C MET A 62 15.22 -26.19 -5.62
N PRO A 63 15.65 -27.10 -4.73
CA PRO A 63 16.49 -26.74 -3.60
C PRO A 63 17.81 -26.14 -4.12
N HIS A 64 18.36 -25.14 -3.41
CA HIS A 64 19.67 -24.49 -3.62
C HIS A 64 19.75 -23.24 -4.53
N LEU A 65 18.63 -22.65 -4.97
CA LEU A 65 18.65 -21.34 -5.65
C LEU A 65 18.62 -20.17 -4.66
N PRO A 66 19.21 -18.99 -4.99
CA PRO A 66 19.03 -17.78 -4.20
C PRO A 66 17.55 -17.43 -4.07
N LEU A 67 17.08 -17.18 -2.84
CA LEU A 67 15.68 -16.94 -2.50
C LEU A 67 15.28 -15.47 -2.69
N LEU A 68 14.66 -15.12 -3.82
CA LEU A 68 14.29 -13.75 -4.19
C LEU A 68 12.98 -13.25 -3.54
N ASP A 69 12.61 -13.79 -2.39
CA ASP A 69 11.41 -13.43 -1.62
C ASP A 69 11.70 -12.64 -0.33
N SER A 70 12.99 -12.37 -0.04
CA SER A 70 13.46 -11.67 1.16
C SER A 70 14.56 -10.66 0.83
N ARG A 71 14.74 -9.66 1.69
CA ARG A 71 15.74 -8.58 1.49
C ARG A 71 17.17 -9.15 1.50
N GLU A 72 17.37 -10.16 2.33
CA GLU A 72 18.66 -10.78 2.65
C GLU A 72 19.28 -11.47 1.42
N ALA A 73 18.47 -11.91 0.46
CA ALA A 73 18.98 -12.46 -0.79
C ALA A 73 19.53 -11.40 -1.76
N PHE A 74 19.09 -10.15 -1.62
CA PHE A 74 19.57 -9.06 -2.45
C PHE A 74 20.75 -8.33 -1.82
N VAL A 75 20.84 -8.28 -0.49
CA VAL A 75 21.84 -7.51 0.26
C VAL A 75 22.58 -8.42 1.26
N GLY A 76 23.92 -8.45 1.21
CA GLY A 76 24.79 -9.28 2.06
C GLY A 76 26.09 -9.75 1.37
N ASP A 77 26.84 -10.67 2.00
CA ASP A 77 28.15 -11.13 1.49
C ASP A 77 28.07 -11.95 0.17
N SER A 78 26.88 -12.45 -0.18
CA SER A 78 26.57 -13.08 -1.48
C SER A 78 25.54 -12.27 -2.28
N ALA A 79 25.49 -10.95 -2.06
CA ALA A 79 24.50 -10.06 -2.64
C ALA A 79 24.38 -10.19 -4.16
N LEU A 80 23.14 -10.32 -4.62
CA LEU A 80 22.80 -10.22 -6.03
C LEU A 80 22.79 -8.77 -6.53
N VAL A 81 22.68 -7.82 -5.61
CA VAL A 81 22.57 -6.39 -5.89
C VAL A 81 23.67 -5.62 -5.16
N VAL A 82 24.33 -4.73 -5.89
CA VAL A 82 25.22 -3.71 -5.33
C VAL A 82 24.42 -2.40 -5.28
N PRO A 83 23.96 -1.95 -4.10
CA PRO A 83 23.17 -0.72 -3.97
C PRO A 83 23.88 0.47 -4.63
N GLY A 84 23.16 1.20 -5.49
CA GLY A 84 23.69 2.33 -6.24
C GLY A 84 24.41 1.97 -7.54
N SER A 85 24.73 0.70 -7.77
CA SER A 85 25.53 0.24 -8.93
C SER A 85 24.83 -0.89 -9.71
N PRO A 86 23.87 -0.58 -10.61
CA PRO A 86 23.20 -1.60 -11.42
C PRO A 86 24.17 -2.44 -12.26
N ALA A 87 25.18 -1.82 -12.86
CA ALA A 87 26.15 -2.51 -13.71
C ALA A 87 27.03 -3.53 -12.95
N GLU A 88 27.28 -3.28 -11.66
CA GLU A 88 28.05 -4.18 -10.79
C GLU A 88 27.17 -5.24 -10.14
N SER A 89 25.84 -5.13 -10.27
CA SER A 89 24.89 -6.05 -9.68
C SER A 89 24.77 -7.33 -10.51
N ARG A 90 25.04 -8.47 -9.87
CA ARG A 90 24.92 -9.80 -10.50
C ARG A 90 23.51 -10.06 -11.05
N LEU A 91 22.48 -9.50 -10.43
CA LEU A 91 21.10 -9.56 -10.92
C LEU A 91 20.99 -9.01 -12.34
N ILE A 92 21.54 -7.82 -12.62
CA ILE A 92 21.46 -7.21 -13.95
C ILE A 92 22.33 -7.98 -14.95
N GLN A 93 23.52 -8.41 -14.53
CA GLN A 93 24.41 -9.22 -15.36
C GLN A 93 23.76 -10.54 -15.79
N ALA A 94 23.00 -11.18 -14.89
CA ALA A 94 22.26 -12.42 -15.18
C ALA A 94 21.14 -12.18 -16.20
N LEU A 95 20.48 -11.03 -16.14
CA LEU A 95 19.41 -10.65 -17.07
C LEU A 95 19.96 -10.28 -18.46
N GLU A 96 21.17 -9.73 -18.54
CA GLU A 96 21.83 -9.39 -19.81
C GLU A 96 22.50 -10.59 -20.48
N ASN A 97 23.07 -11.49 -19.69
CA ASN A 97 23.81 -12.65 -20.16
C ASN A 97 23.32 -13.93 -19.47
N PRO A 98 22.11 -14.43 -19.82
CA PRO A 98 21.49 -15.57 -19.14
C PRO A 98 22.35 -16.84 -19.18
N THR A 99 23.23 -16.98 -20.18
CA THR A 99 24.11 -18.14 -20.35
C THR A 99 25.35 -18.12 -19.46
N VAL A 100 25.67 -16.99 -18.83
CA VAL A 100 26.92 -16.81 -18.05
C VAL A 100 26.76 -17.15 -16.56
N LEU A 101 25.54 -17.08 -16.01
CA LEU A 101 25.29 -17.27 -14.57
C LEU A 101 24.44 -18.50 -14.21
N GLY A 102 24.10 -19.33 -15.20
CA GLY A 102 23.38 -20.59 -15.03
C GLY A 102 22.25 -20.71 -16.04
N ASN A 103 22.03 -21.93 -16.57
CA ASN A 103 20.97 -22.18 -17.55
C ASN A 103 19.59 -21.99 -16.90
N HIS A 104 19.06 -20.76 -16.93
CA HIS A 104 17.63 -20.57 -16.68
C HIS A 104 16.88 -21.34 -17.77
N PRO A 105 15.92 -22.23 -17.43
CA PRO A 105 15.08 -22.87 -18.44
C PRO A 105 14.41 -21.77 -19.27
N ASP A 106 14.15 -22.06 -20.55
CA ASP A 106 13.52 -21.14 -21.51
C ASP A 106 12.49 -20.26 -20.79
N TRP A 107 12.83 -18.98 -20.59
CA TRP A 107 12.04 -18.07 -19.77
C TRP A 107 10.61 -18.10 -20.30
N PRO A 108 9.63 -18.64 -19.54
CA PRO A 108 8.30 -18.88 -20.08
C PRO A 108 7.62 -17.58 -20.50
N LYS A 109 8.12 -16.44 -19.99
CA LYS A 109 7.73 -15.10 -20.38
C LYS A 109 8.97 -14.23 -20.59
N PRO A 110 9.22 -13.70 -21.81
CA PRO A 110 10.31 -12.77 -22.03
C PRO A 110 10.05 -11.48 -21.24
N MET A 111 11.02 -11.07 -20.44
CA MET A 111 10.95 -9.82 -19.70
C MET A 111 11.02 -8.63 -20.68
N MET A 112 10.11 -7.68 -20.54
CA MET A 112 10.10 -6.45 -21.34
C MET A 112 11.24 -5.52 -20.90
N SER A 113 11.79 -4.75 -21.84
CA SER A 113 12.87 -3.78 -21.55
C SER A 113 12.51 -2.79 -20.44
N ARG A 114 11.23 -2.42 -20.30
CA ARG A 114 10.74 -1.55 -19.23
C ARG A 114 10.89 -2.17 -17.83
N GLN A 115 10.71 -3.48 -17.72
CA GLN A 115 10.81 -4.20 -16.45
C GLN A 115 12.28 -4.27 -15.99
N LYS A 116 13.21 -4.47 -16.95
CA LYS A 116 14.66 -4.33 -16.68
C LYS A 116 15.01 -2.93 -16.17
N GLN A 117 14.49 -1.88 -16.82
CA GLN A 117 14.72 -0.50 -16.40
C GLN A 117 14.16 -0.21 -15.00
N ASP A 118 13.01 -0.78 -14.63
CA ASP A 118 12.47 -0.64 -13.28
C ASP A 118 13.44 -1.27 -12.25
N LEU A 119 14.03 -2.44 -12.54
CA LEU A 119 15.04 -3.09 -11.69
C LEU A 119 16.34 -2.27 -11.59
N GLU A 120 16.87 -1.79 -12.72
CA GLU A 120 18.06 -0.92 -12.75
C GLU A 120 17.81 0.32 -11.89
N ARG A 121 16.65 0.99 -12.09
CA ARG A 121 16.27 2.17 -11.33
C ARG A 121 16.15 1.89 -9.84
N TRP A 122 15.57 0.76 -9.46
CA TRP A 122 15.49 0.35 -8.07
C TRP A 122 16.87 0.17 -7.43
N ILE A 123 17.81 -0.44 -8.16
CA ILE A 123 19.19 -0.60 -7.69
C ILE A 123 19.89 0.75 -7.57
N GLU A 124 19.73 1.66 -8.53
CA GLU A 124 20.27 3.03 -8.46
C GLU A 124 19.83 3.78 -7.20
N MET A 125 18.58 3.56 -6.76
CA MET A 125 18.05 4.15 -5.52
C MET A 125 18.60 3.50 -4.24
N GLY A 126 19.55 2.57 -4.35
CA GLY A 126 20.10 1.84 -3.22
C GLY A 126 19.32 0.57 -2.86
N ALA A 127 18.50 0.08 -3.79
CA ALA A 127 17.65 -1.10 -3.60
C ALA A 127 16.80 -1.04 -2.31
N PRO A 128 16.01 0.04 -2.11
CA PRO A 128 15.20 0.20 -0.92
C PRO A 128 14.19 -0.95 -0.83
N TRP A 129 14.13 -1.58 0.34
CA TRP A 129 13.23 -2.68 0.63
C TRP A 129 12.37 -2.32 1.85
N PRO A 130 11.04 -2.33 1.74
CA PRO A 130 10.16 -1.88 2.81
C PRO A 130 10.27 -2.81 4.03
N ALA A 131 10.40 -2.22 5.22
CA ALA A 131 10.54 -2.93 6.50
C ALA A 131 9.35 -3.87 6.83
N SER A 132 8.22 -3.74 6.14
CA SER A 132 6.98 -4.45 6.44
C SER A 132 6.91 -5.91 6.02
N SER A 133 7.94 -6.50 5.39
CA SER A 133 7.82 -7.88 4.88
C SER A 133 8.38 -9.00 5.77
N SER A 134 9.25 -8.72 6.74
CA SER A 134 9.79 -9.77 7.63
C SER A 134 9.83 -9.41 9.12
N GLU A 135 9.87 -8.12 9.48
CA GLU A 135 10.05 -7.66 10.87
C GLU A 135 8.73 -7.28 11.58
N GLN A 136 7.61 -7.16 10.88
CA GLN A 136 6.29 -6.86 11.48
C GLN A 136 5.52 -8.13 11.92
N ARG A 137 6.21 -9.09 12.54
CA ARG A 137 5.54 -10.23 13.21
C ARG A 137 5.36 -10.06 14.72
N ASP A 138 5.89 -8.98 15.31
CA ASP A 138 5.79 -8.74 16.74
C ASP A 138 4.96 -7.49 17.09
N ALA A 139 3.91 -7.76 17.86
CA ALA A 139 3.31 -6.92 18.91
C ALA A 139 2.93 -5.46 18.62
N ASN A 140 1.66 -5.27 18.26
CA ASN A 140 0.71 -4.33 18.88
C ASN A 140 1.29 -3.19 19.74
N THR A 141 1.32 -1.94 19.25
CA THR A 141 1.23 -0.74 20.09
C THR A 141 0.62 0.41 19.27
N ASP A 142 -0.52 0.89 19.74
CA ASP A 142 -1.16 2.18 19.47
C ASP A 142 -1.76 2.43 18.07
N GLY A 143 -3.08 2.62 18.05
CA GLY A 143 -3.93 2.76 16.87
C GLY A 143 -3.74 4.04 16.04
N ASN A 144 -2.52 4.48 15.82
CA ASN A 144 -2.20 5.51 14.84
C ASN A 144 -0.72 5.43 14.42
N THR A 145 -0.42 4.61 13.40
CA THR A 145 0.76 4.85 12.55
C THR A 145 0.49 4.28 11.16
N SER A 146 0.46 5.19 10.20
CA SER A 146 0.78 4.99 8.77
C SER A 146 0.15 3.76 8.11
N ARG A 147 -1.07 3.95 7.59
CA ARG A 147 -1.69 3.03 6.60
C ARG A 147 -0.72 2.86 5.42
N PRO A 148 -0.16 1.66 5.17
CA PRO A 148 0.56 1.42 3.94
C PRO A 148 -0.44 1.49 2.79
N GLU A 149 -0.30 2.49 1.92
CA GLU A 149 -1.06 2.54 0.68
C GLU A 149 -0.62 1.37 -0.20
N GLY A 150 -1.55 0.48 -0.56
CA GLY A 150 -1.25 -0.67 -1.42
C GLY A 150 -1.50 -2.04 -0.79
N LEU A 151 -1.76 -2.13 0.52
CA LEU A 151 -2.22 -3.38 1.12
C LEU A 151 -3.63 -3.73 0.60
N HIS A 152 -3.79 -4.97 0.14
CA HIS A 152 -5.09 -5.53 -0.22
C HIS A 152 -6.06 -5.39 0.98
N TRP A 153 -7.34 -5.14 0.71
CA TRP A 153 -8.31 -4.75 1.75
C TRP A 153 -8.41 -5.73 2.92
N SER A 154 -8.13 -7.02 2.68
CA SER A 154 -8.16 -8.10 3.68
C SER A 154 -7.02 -8.04 4.70
N PHE A 155 -5.91 -7.36 4.39
CA PHE A 155 -4.76 -7.20 5.29
C PHE A 155 -4.76 -5.88 6.04
N ARG A 156 -5.83 -5.09 5.88
CA ARG A 156 -5.98 -3.82 6.58
C ARG A 156 -6.68 -4.07 7.91
N ALA A 157 -6.17 -3.45 8.98
CA ALA A 157 -6.82 -3.48 10.27
C ALA A 157 -8.28 -2.99 10.14
N LEU A 158 -9.21 -3.74 10.74
CA LEU A 158 -10.63 -3.39 10.76
C LEU A 158 -10.84 -2.20 11.71
N VAL A 159 -11.38 -1.11 11.17
CA VAL A 159 -11.78 0.08 11.96
C VAL A 159 -13.29 0.18 11.92
N ARG A 160 -13.91 0.53 13.05
CA ARG A 160 -15.35 0.83 13.11
C ARG A 160 -15.57 2.29 12.67
N PRO A 161 -16.14 2.54 11.47
CA PRO A 161 -16.41 3.90 11.04
C PRO A 161 -17.56 4.52 11.84
N ALA A 162 -17.57 5.85 11.94
CA ALA A 162 -18.73 6.58 12.44
C ALA A 162 -19.94 6.34 11.53
N LEU A 163 -21.12 6.20 12.13
CA LEU A 163 -22.35 5.98 11.38
C LEU A 163 -22.83 7.29 10.73
N PRO A 164 -23.19 7.30 9.44
CA PRO A 164 -23.72 8.49 8.77
C PRO A 164 -25.01 8.97 9.39
N ASP A 165 -25.16 10.29 9.55
CA ASP A 165 -26.44 10.87 9.91
C ASP A 165 -27.38 10.87 8.70
N VAL A 166 -28.58 10.29 8.85
CA VAL A 166 -29.54 10.09 7.77
C VAL A 166 -30.96 10.37 8.26
N PRO A 167 -31.87 10.90 7.41
CA PRO A 167 -33.24 11.20 7.82
C PRO A 167 -34.04 9.95 8.21
N ASP A 168 -34.96 10.12 9.16
CA ASP A 168 -35.87 9.06 9.65
C ASP A 168 -36.89 8.58 8.60
N SER A 169 -36.98 9.25 7.44
CA SER A 169 -37.87 8.84 6.34
C SER A 169 -37.43 7.55 5.63
N PHE A 170 -36.19 7.10 5.86
CA PHE A 170 -35.66 5.86 5.28
C PHE A 170 -35.86 4.67 6.21
N ARG A 171 -36.05 3.48 5.62
CA ARG A 171 -36.14 2.23 6.40
C ARG A 171 -34.73 1.77 6.77
N ILE A 172 -34.41 1.82 8.07
CA ILE A 172 -33.14 1.39 8.66
C ILE A 172 -33.40 0.17 9.56
N HIS A 173 -32.89 -1.00 9.19
CA HIS A 173 -32.98 -2.23 9.98
C HIS A 173 -31.69 -2.49 10.78
N ASN A 174 -30.55 -2.06 10.25
CA ASN A 174 -29.26 -2.24 10.90
C ASN A 174 -28.30 -1.06 10.58
N PRO A 175 -27.17 -0.92 11.28
CA PRO A 175 -26.24 0.20 11.08
C PRO A 175 -25.64 0.32 9.67
N ILE A 176 -25.56 -0.78 8.90
CA ILE A 176 -25.04 -0.79 7.51
C ILE A 176 -25.98 0.00 6.59
N ASP A 177 -27.29 -0.06 6.84
CA ASP A 177 -28.30 0.61 6.00
C ASP A 177 -28.10 2.13 5.97
N ARG A 178 -27.52 2.72 7.03
CA ARG A 178 -27.20 4.16 7.07
C ARG A 178 -26.17 4.54 6.01
N PHE A 179 -25.20 3.67 5.72
CA PHE A 179 -24.22 3.90 4.65
C PHE A 179 -24.86 3.75 3.26
N VAL A 180 -25.77 2.80 3.10
CA VAL A 180 -26.53 2.63 1.84
C VAL A 180 -27.41 3.84 1.58
N VAL A 181 -28.16 4.30 2.60
CA VAL A 181 -29.02 5.48 2.52
C VAL A 181 -28.22 6.74 2.23
N GLN A 182 -27.05 6.91 2.85
CA GLN A 182 -26.17 8.03 2.53
C GLN A 182 -25.80 8.04 1.03
N LYS A 183 -25.54 6.88 0.42
CA LYS A 183 -25.27 6.80 -1.02
C LYS A 183 -26.51 6.99 -1.89
N LEU A 184 -27.68 6.56 -1.45
CA LEU A 184 -28.94 6.84 -2.16
C LEU A 184 -29.21 8.34 -2.21
N ILE A 185 -29.09 9.04 -1.08
CA ILE A 185 -29.26 10.50 -0.99
C ILE A 185 -28.26 11.22 -1.91
N GLN A 186 -26.98 10.83 -1.88
CA GLN A 186 -25.96 11.43 -2.75
C GLN A 186 -26.21 11.18 -4.24
N SER A 187 -26.93 10.10 -4.57
CA SER A 187 -27.26 9.73 -5.95
C SER A 187 -28.66 10.19 -6.36
N ASP A 188 -29.37 10.95 -5.51
CA ASP A 188 -30.76 11.36 -5.71
C ASP A 188 -31.73 10.19 -5.98
N LEU A 189 -31.54 9.09 -5.24
CA LEU A 189 -32.35 7.87 -5.34
C LEU A 189 -33.18 7.64 -4.07
N SER A 190 -34.37 7.07 -4.26
CA SER A 190 -35.24 6.59 -3.19
C SER A 190 -35.02 5.11 -2.90
N GLN A 191 -35.32 4.68 -1.67
CA GLN A 191 -35.28 3.27 -1.30
C GLN A 191 -36.48 2.52 -1.91
N ALA A 192 -36.21 1.45 -2.67
CA ALA A 192 -37.26 0.61 -3.24
C ALA A 192 -38.04 -0.14 -2.15
N ASP A 193 -39.33 -0.38 -2.40
CA ASP A 193 -40.18 -1.14 -1.49
C ASP A 193 -39.71 -2.59 -1.34
N PRO A 194 -39.96 -3.21 -0.17
CA PRO A 194 -39.65 -4.62 0.04
C PRO A 194 -40.31 -5.50 -1.02
N ALA A 195 -39.53 -6.44 -1.56
CA ALA A 195 -40.08 -7.40 -2.52
C ALA A 195 -41.12 -8.30 -1.82
N PRO A 196 -42.21 -8.70 -2.50
CA PRO A 196 -43.18 -9.64 -1.96
C PRO A 196 -42.53 -10.97 -1.58
N SER A 197 -43.07 -11.66 -0.57
CA SER A 197 -42.55 -12.94 -0.07
C SER A 197 -42.34 -13.99 -1.18
N SER A 198 -43.22 -14.02 -2.18
CA SER A 198 -43.12 -14.93 -3.33
C SER A 198 -41.91 -14.64 -4.22
N THR A 199 -41.52 -13.38 -4.33
CA THR A 199 -40.31 -12.96 -5.06
C THR A 199 -39.06 -13.29 -4.25
N LEU A 200 -39.08 -13.07 -2.93
CA LEU A 200 -37.94 -13.35 -2.06
C LEU A 200 -37.58 -14.83 -2.06
N ILE A 201 -38.53 -15.73 -1.83
CA ILE A 201 -38.24 -17.17 -1.86
C ILE A 201 -37.73 -17.63 -3.23
N ARG A 202 -38.29 -17.10 -4.33
CA ARG A 202 -37.80 -17.43 -5.67
C ARG A 202 -36.35 -17.02 -5.85
N ARG A 203 -35.96 -15.81 -5.43
CA ARG A 203 -34.58 -15.30 -5.51
C ARG A 203 -33.64 -16.16 -4.68
N ILE A 204 -33.97 -16.42 -3.41
CA ILE A 204 -33.18 -17.26 -2.51
C ILE A 204 -32.91 -18.64 -3.11
N TYR A 205 -33.92 -19.27 -3.71
CA TYR A 205 -33.77 -20.58 -4.34
C TYR A 205 -32.86 -20.55 -5.57
N PHE A 206 -32.99 -19.56 -6.43
CA PHE A 206 -32.08 -19.41 -7.56
C PHE A 206 -30.65 -19.12 -7.11
N ASP A 207 -30.46 -18.25 -6.12
CA ASP A 207 -29.14 -17.85 -5.64
C ASP A 207 -28.40 -19.00 -4.95
N LEU A 208 -29.12 -19.81 -4.16
CA LEU A 208 -28.51 -20.89 -3.37
C LEU A 208 -28.46 -22.24 -4.10
N LEU A 209 -29.46 -22.55 -4.92
CA LEU A 209 -29.62 -23.89 -5.54
C LEU A 209 -29.60 -23.86 -7.06
N GLY A 210 -29.70 -22.69 -7.70
CA GLY A 210 -29.78 -22.57 -9.16
C GLY A 210 -31.11 -23.05 -9.77
N LEU A 211 -32.08 -23.46 -8.95
CA LEU A 211 -33.37 -24.00 -9.38
C LEU A 211 -34.51 -23.24 -8.69
N PRO A 212 -35.69 -23.10 -9.34
CA PRO A 212 -36.84 -22.48 -8.69
C PRO A 212 -37.40 -23.37 -7.57
N PRO A 213 -38.10 -22.78 -6.57
CA PRO A 213 -38.81 -23.57 -5.57
C PRO A 213 -39.96 -24.35 -6.21
N SER A 214 -40.24 -25.55 -5.68
CA SER A 214 -41.45 -26.28 -6.10
C SER A 214 -42.73 -25.54 -5.67
N PRO A 215 -43.87 -25.76 -6.35
CA PRO A 215 -45.14 -25.14 -5.94
C PRO A 215 -45.56 -25.45 -4.50
N THR A 216 -45.17 -26.61 -3.96
CA THR A 216 -45.46 -26.97 -2.56
C THR A 216 -44.57 -26.21 -1.58
N MET A 217 -43.28 -26.04 -1.89
CA MET A 217 -42.37 -25.23 -1.08
C MET A 217 -42.77 -23.75 -1.09
N MET A 218 -43.17 -23.23 -2.25
CA MET A 218 -43.68 -21.86 -2.38
C MET A 218 -44.89 -21.63 -1.47
N ARG A 219 -45.90 -22.51 -1.52
CA ARG A 219 -47.08 -22.41 -0.65
C ARG A 219 -46.71 -22.47 0.84
N SER A 220 -45.91 -23.46 1.24
CA SER A 220 -45.50 -23.60 2.64
C SER A 220 -44.73 -22.39 3.19
N TRP A 221 -44.07 -21.61 2.35
CA TRP A 221 -43.40 -20.37 2.74
C TRP A 221 -44.37 -19.18 2.85
N LEU A 222 -45.32 -19.08 1.92
CA LEU A 222 -46.30 -17.99 1.89
C LEU A 222 -47.36 -18.12 2.99
N ASP A 223 -47.61 -19.32 3.50
CA ASP A 223 -48.60 -19.59 4.55
C ASP A 223 -48.06 -19.34 5.99
N ARG A 224 -46.82 -18.86 6.13
CA ARG A 224 -46.20 -18.50 7.42
C ARG A 224 -46.34 -17.02 7.72
#